data_AF-A0ABD5SMR4-F1
#
_entry.id   AF-A0ABD5SMR4-F1
#
_cell.length_a   1.000
_cell.length_b   1.000
_cell.length_c   1.000
_cell.angle_alpha   90.00
_cell.angle_beta   90.00
_cell.angle_gamma   90.00
#
_symmetry.space_group_name_H-M   'P 1'
#
loop_
_entity.id
_entity.type
_entity.pdbx_description
1 polymer ?
#
loop_
_entity_poly.entity_id
_entity_poly.type
_entity_poly.pdbx_seq_one_letter_code
_entity_poly.pdbx_strand_id
1 'polypeptide(L)' 'MSTGREPGDDEDSPFPACPRCGDPVLFSVVTGPHTGFASPCGCSVPPGLLERE' A
#
# COMPACT_ATOMS: atom_id res chain seq x y z
N MET A 1 4.41 8.01 30.29
CA MET A 1 4.68 8.76 29.05
C MET A 1 4.20 7.90 27.92
N SER A 2 3.14 8.32 27.22
CA SER A 2 2.52 7.55 26.15
C SER A 2 3.56 7.26 25.08
N THR A 3 3.76 5.98 24.75
CA THR A 3 4.66 5.55 23.69
C THR A 3 4.26 6.29 22.42
N GLY A 4 5.11 7.21 21.97
CA GLY A 4 4.94 7.87 20.68
C GLY A 4 4.77 6.79 19.64
N ARG A 5 3.62 6.77 18.98
CA ARG A 5 3.49 6.07 17.71
C ARG A 5 4.38 6.86 16.77
N GLU A 6 5.58 6.35 16.55
CA GLU A 6 6.46 6.83 15.48
C GLU A 6 5.58 6.85 14.21
N PRO A 7 5.30 8.02 13.62
CA PRO A 7 4.68 8.05 12.32
C PRO A 7 5.65 7.29 11.42
N GLY A 8 5.14 6.23 10.80
CA GLY A 8 5.89 5.52 9.77
C GLY A 8 6.38 6.55 8.78
N ASP A 9 7.58 6.31 8.28
CA ASP A 9 8.25 7.09 7.26
C ASP A 9 7.42 7.05 5.96
N ASP A 10 6.36 7.86 5.91
CA ASP A 10 5.40 7.97 4.80
C ASP A 10 5.83 9.06 3.79
N GLU A 11 6.89 9.81 4.09
CA GLU A 11 7.28 10.99 3.30
C GLU A 11 8.40 10.70 2.27
N ASP A 12 9.13 9.57 2.35
CA ASP A 12 10.15 9.18 1.35
C ASP A 12 10.19 7.65 1.09
N SER A 13 9.11 6.93 1.41
CA SER A 13 9.03 5.52 1.07
C SER A 13 9.07 5.35 -0.46
N PRO A 14 9.99 4.53 -1.05
CA PRO A 14 10.04 4.29 -2.50
C PRO A 14 8.82 3.51 -3.05
N PHE A 15 7.85 3.27 -2.17
CA PHE A 15 6.66 2.49 -2.37
C PHE A 15 5.49 3.40 -2.75
N PRO A 16 4.65 2.99 -3.72
CA PRO A 16 3.47 3.78 -4.08
C PRO A 16 2.49 3.84 -2.92
N ALA A 17 1.88 5.00 -2.71
CA ALA A 17 0.78 5.16 -1.75
C ALA A 17 -0.48 4.45 -2.27
N CYS A 18 -1.23 3.85 -1.36
CA CYS A 18 -2.48 3.17 -1.70
C CYS A 18 -3.53 4.21 -2.13
N PRO A 19 -4.14 4.12 -3.32
CA PRO A 19 -5.13 5.10 -3.78
C PRO A 19 -6.45 5.07 -2.98
N ARG A 20 -6.62 4.08 -2.08
CA ARG A 20 -7.81 3.94 -1.24
C ARG A 20 -7.68 4.66 0.11
N CYS A 21 -6.51 4.57 0.74
CA CYS A 21 -6.30 5.02 2.11
C CYS A 21 -5.08 5.94 2.29
N GLY A 22 -4.22 6.06 1.28
CA GLY A 22 -2.98 6.85 1.34
C GLY A 22 -1.79 6.12 2.00
N ASP A 23 -2.01 4.92 2.56
CA ASP A 23 -0.98 4.13 3.25
C ASP A 23 0.04 3.53 2.26
N PRO A 24 1.34 3.41 2.61
CA PRO A 24 2.37 2.93 1.71
C PRO A 24 2.18 1.46 1.36
N VAL A 25 2.20 1.13 0.07
CA VAL A 25 2.03 -0.24 -0.41
C VAL A 25 3.38 -0.93 -0.53
N LEU A 26 3.75 -1.69 0.50
CA LEU A 26 5.00 -2.46 0.52
C LEU A 26 4.97 -3.61 -0.49
N PHE A 27 3.84 -4.31 -0.59
CA PHE A 27 3.62 -5.37 -1.56
C PHE A 27 2.13 -5.57 -1.80
N SER A 28 1.77 -6.12 -2.96
CA SER A 28 0.39 -6.43 -3.30
C SER A 28 0.17 -7.93 -3.46
N VAL A 29 -0.94 -8.43 -2.95
CA VAL A 29 -1.37 -9.82 -3.13
C VAL A 29 -2.41 -9.86 -4.24
N VAL A 30 -2.06 -10.43 -5.38
CA VAL A 30 -3.00 -10.62 -6.51
C VAL A 30 -3.70 -11.97 -6.34
N THR A 31 -5.00 -11.95 -6.08
CA THR A 31 -5.82 -13.15 -5.91
C THR A 31 -6.52 -13.57 -7.21
N GLY A 32 -6.54 -12.71 -8.22
CA GLY A 32 -7.11 -13.00 -9.53
C GLY A 32 -6.74 -11.97 -10.58
N PRO A 33 -7.08 -12.20 -11.86
CA PRO A 33 -6.68 -11.34 -12.97
C PRO A 33 -7.20 -9.90 -12.88
N HIS A 34 -8.27 -9.69 -12.11
CA HIS A 34 -8.88 -8.38 -11.88
C HIS A 34 -8.87 -7.95 -10.41
N THR A 35 -8.31 -8.77 -9.50
CA THR A 35 -8.44 -8.58 -8.06
C THR A 35 -7.07 -8.64 -7.40
N GLY A 36 -6.64 -7.50 -6.85
CA GLY A 36 -5.47 -7.40 -5.99
C GLY A 36 -5.81 -6.73 -4.67
N PHE A 37 -4.97 -6.97 -3.68
CA PHE A 37 -5.02 -6.32 -2.38
C PHE A 37 -3.67 -5.70 -2.08
N ALA A 38 -3.67 -4.45 -1.63
CA ALA A 38 -2.48 -3.77 -1.14
C ALA A 38 -2.21 -4.18 0.31
N SER A 39 -0.98 -4.55 0.63
CA SER A 39 -0.54 -4.87 2.00
C SER A 39 0.47 -3.81 2.46
N PRO A 40 0.37 -3.32 3.70
CA PRO A 40 -0.40 -3.87 4.84
C PRO A 40 -1.85 -3.41 4.97
N CYS A 41 -2.30 -2.39 4.24
CA CYS A 41 -3.62 -1.79 4.43
C CYS A 41 -4.83 -2.70 4.11
N GLY A 42 -4.64 -3.79 3.38
CA GLY A 42 -5.68 -4.74 2.98
C GLY A 42 -6.68 -4.18 1.96
N CYS A 43 -6.38 -3.04 1.36
CA CYS A 43 -7.30 -2.36 0.44
C CYS A 43 -7.36 -3.08 -0.92
N SER A 44 -8.57 -3.29 -1.44
CA SER A 44 -8.75 -3.84 -2.78
C SER A 44 -8.38 -2.81 -3.85
N VAL A 45 -7.40 -3.17 -4.67
CA VAL A 45 -6.83 -2.35 -5.74
C VAL A 45 -6.84 -3.14 -7.06
N PRO A 46 -7.10 -2.47 -8.20
CA PRO A 46 -7.01 -3.13 -9.50
C PRO A 46 -5.53 -3.44 -9.82
N PRO A 47 -5.22 -4.63 -10.36
CA PRO A 47 -3.85 -5.09 -10.55
C PRO A 47 -3.03 -4.28 -11.57
N GLY A 48 -3.69 -3.50 -12.46
CA GLY A 48 -3.04 -2.67 -13.48
C GLY A 48 -2.61 -1.27 -13.03
N LEU A 49 -2.70 -0.94 -11.73
CA LEU A 49 -2.12 0.30 -11.20
C LEU A 49 -0.69 0.09 -10.68
N LEU A 50 -0.17 -1.13 -10.73
CA LEU A 50 1.11 -1.52 -10.15
C LEU A 50 2.15 -1.90 -11.21
N GLU A 51 1.85 -1.71 -12.50
CA GLU A 51 2.85 -1.74 -13.57
C GLU A 51 3.77 -0.52 -13.42
N ARG A 52 4.81 -0.67 -12.60
CA ARG A 52 6.03 0.12 -12.76
C ARG A 52 6.61 -0.27 -14.12
N GLU A 53 6.55 0.66 -15.07
CA GLU A 53 7.29 0.63 -16.34
C GLU A 53 8.81 0.55 -16.11
#